data_AF-A0A843VEJ0-F1
#
_entry.id   AF-A0A843VEJ0-F1
#
_cell.length_a   1.000
_cell.length_b   1.000
_cell.length_c   1.000
_cell.angle_alpha   90.00
_cell.angle_beta   90.00
_cell.angle_gamma   90.00
#
_symmetry.space_group_name_H-M   'P 1'
#
loop_
_entity.id
_entity.type
_entity.pdbx_description
1 polymer ?
#
loop_
_entity_poly.entity_id
_entity_poly.type
_entity_poly.pdbx_seq_one_letter_code
_entity_poly.pdbx_strand_id
1 'polypeptide(L)'
;MEGSLFPPSATATAWAEVPTKRRLPLFVPVTAAVPSSLRGRVTGSPGVASCGLRAFPGCGCIQYACFTRRMTSDVSSKVLHHQKKSQKRLLTRRNASASLQSVTKVMTGDKSKSYPMSGEEIRQCFLNFYASRGHKILPSASLVPDDPTVLLTIAGMLQFKPIFLGKAPRQVPRATTAQRCIRTTDVDNVGRTARHHTFFEMLGNFSFGDYFKEEAIHWAWELTTKEYGLPTDRLWVSVYKEDDEAYSIWHDEVGVPRERIKRMGEEDNFWTSGPTGPCGPCSEIYYDFHPERGYSDADLGDDDRFIEFYNLVFMEYNKKDDGSLEPLKEKNIDTGMGLERMAQILQKKCFGVQGWESGWPYCG
;
A
#
# COMPACT_ATOMS: atom_id res chain seq x y z
N MET A 1 25.54 -40.34 57.62
CA MET A 1 26.57 -39.35 58.02
C MET A 1 26.59 -38.33 56.90
N GLU A 2 25.61 -37.42 57.00
CA GLU A 2 25.83 -35.98 57.28
C GLU A 2 26.11 -35.28 55.95
N GLY A 3 25.31 -34.35 55.46
CA GLY A 3 24.39 -33.41 56.10
C GLY A 3 24.63 -32.10 55.33
N SER A 4 23.74 -31.75 54.40
CA SER A 4 22.69 -30.74 54.60
C SER A 4 23.22 -29.40 55.10
N LEU A 5 23.02 -28.33 54.31
CA LEU A 5 22.30 -27.10 54.70
C LEU A 5 22.32 -26.07 53.53
N PHE A 6 21.27 -26.10 52.71
CA PHE A 6 20.26 -25.04 52.49
C PHE A 6 20.66 -23.53 52.57
N PRO A 7 19.85 -22.56 52.05
CA PRO A 7 19.18 -22.45 50.74
C PRO A 7 18.99 -20.94 50.30
N PRO A 8 17.85 -20.43 49.74
CA PRO A 8 17.86 -19.50 48.60
C PRO A 8 17.18 -18.13 48.89
N SER A 9 16.91 -17.37 47.83
CA SER A 9 15.95 -16.24 47.74
C SER A 9 16.22 -14.95 48.53
N ALA A 10 16.36 -13.84 47.80
CA ALA A 10 15.83 -12.50 48.11
C ALA A 10 16.08 -11.63 46.85
N THR A 11 15.10 -11.18 46.06
CA THR A 11 14.12 -10.10 46.29
C THR A 11 14.63 -8.92 47.10
N ALA A 12 14.93 -7.82 46.40
CA ALA A 12 14.76 -6.41 46.78
C ALA A 12 15.01 -5.62 45.47
N THR A 13 14.07 -4.94 44.80
CA THR A 13 13.05 -3.99 45.26
C THR A 13 13.63 -2.95 46.21
N ALA A 14 14.01 -1.79 45.69
CA ALA A 14 13.60 -0.49 46.24
C ALA A 14 14.22 0.68 45.44
N TRP A 15 13.40 1.42 44.69
CA TRP A 15 12.81 2.70 45.10
C TRP A 15 13.78 3.87 44.93
N ALA A 16 13.55 4.67 43.87
CA ALA A 16 13.66 6.11 43.96
C ALA A 16 12.50 6.73 43.18
N GLU A 17 11.73 7.53 43.92
CA GLU A 17 10.45 8.11 43.59
C GLU A 17 10.56 9.29 42.60
N VAL A 18 9.62 9.33 41.67
CA VAL A 18 8.69 10.43 41.35
C VAL A 18 9.06 11.84 41.83
N PRO A 19 8.88 12.86 40.95
CA PRO A 19 8.01 13.99 41.32
C PRO A 19 6.77 14.09 40.42
N THR A 20 5.62 14.03 41.09
CA THR A 20 4.28 14.41 40.64
C THR A 20 4.17 15.91 40.40
N LYS A 21 3.39 16.30 39.37
CA LYS A 21 2.35 17.37 39.30
C LYS A 21 2.28 17.85 37.84
N ARG A 22 1.13 17.95 37.15
CA ARG A 22 -0.22 18.33 37.58
C ARG A 22 -1.29 17.62 36.71
N ARG A 23 -2.29 17.00 37.36
CA ARG A 23 -3.62 16.72 36.80
C ARG A 23 -4.55 17.88 37.15
N LEU A 24 -5.43 18.28 36.23
CA LEU A 24 -6.78 18.81 36.45
C LEU A 24 -7.55 18.76 35.10
N PRO A 25 -8.89 18.71 35.07
CA PRO A 25 -9.72 17.59 35.51
C PRO A 25 -10.66 17.08 34.39
N LEU A 26 -11.32 15.96 34.66
CA LEU A 26 -12.37 15.35 33.84
C LEU A 26 -13.50 16.34 33.53
N PHE A 27 -13.90 16.41 32.26
CA PHE A 27 -15.20 16.95 31.87
C PHE A 27 -16.28 15.87 32.04
N VAL A 28 -17.23 16.18 32.92
CA VAL A 28 -18.51 15.49 33.10
C VAL A 28 -19.39 15.77 31.88
N PRO A 29 -20.07 14.76 31.30
CA PRO A 29 -21.03 15.01 30.23
C PRO A 29 -22.29 15.68 30.80
N VAL A 30 -22.57 16.90 30.37
CA VAL A 30 -23.85 17.56 30.61
C VAL A 30 -24.88 16.94 29.67
N THR A 31 -25.73 16.08 30.23
CA THR A 31 -26.99 15.65 29.63
C THR A 31 -27.95 16.83 29.62
N ALA A 32 -28.16 17.45 28.46
CA ALA A 32 -29.27 18.38 28.25
C ALA A 32 -30.54 17.57 27.92
N ALA A 33 -31.31 17.25 28.95
CA ALA A 33 -32.70 16.86 28.82
C ALA A 33 -33.53 18.12 28.52
N VAL A 34 -34.14 18.18 27.35
CA VAL A 34 -35.17 19.18 27.02
C VAL A 34 -36.53 18.62 27.44
N PRO A 35 -37.32 19.32 28.27
CA PRO A 35 -38.61 18.82 28.72
C PRO A 35 -39.70 19.06 27.65
N SER A 36 -40.56 18.05 27.52
CA SER A 36 -41.82 18.08 26.77
C SER A 36 -42.92 18.79 27.57
N SER A 37 -43.43 19.90 27.06
CA SER A 37 -44.80 20.46 27.20
C SER A 37 -44.80 21.78 26.40
N LEU A 38 -45.80 22.27 25.68
CA LEU A 38 -47.25 22.18 25.74
C LEU A 38 -47.82 22.58 24.36
N ARG A 39 -49.09 22.23 24.15
CA ARG A 39 -49.91 22.39 22.94
C ARG A 39 -50.00 23.83 22.40
N GLY A 40 -50.10 23.95 21.08
CA GLY A 40 -50.65 25.13 20.39
C GLY A 40 -50.91 24.84 18.91
N ARG A 41 -52.18 24.73 18.53
CA ARG A 41 -52.70 24.41 17.19
C ARG A 41 -53.08 25.71 16.49
N VAL A 42 -52.48 26.07 15.35
CA VAL A 42 -53.12 26.97 14.36
C VAL A 42 -52.63 26.65 12.94
N THR A 43 -53.62 26.61 12.05
CA THR A 43 -53.66 26.40 10.59
C THR A 43 -53.06 27.55 9.77
N GLY A 44 -52.51 27.26 8.58
CA GLY A 44 -52.29 28.30 7.55
C GLY A 44 -51.35 27.89 6.40
N SER A 45 -51.87 27.91 5.17
CA SER A 45 -51.22 27.60 3.89
C SER A 45 -50.04 28.53 3.52
N PRO A 46 -49.14 28.15 2.59
CA PRO A 46 -47.92 28.90 2.30
C PRO A 46 -48.15 30.00 1.26
N GLY A 47 -47.72 31.22 1.59
CA GLY A 47 -47.67 32.39 0.72
C GLY A 47 -46.24 32.85 0.48
N VAL A 48 -45.97 33.24 -0.77
CA VAL A 48 -44.72 33.64 -1.41
C VAL A 48 -44.16 34.97 -0.86
N ALA A 49 -42.83 35.09 -0.76
CA ALA A 49 -42.07 36.35 -0.90
C ALA A 49 -40.56 36.04 -0.98
N SER A 50 -39.94 36.07 -2.17
CA SER A 50 -39.21 37.23 -2.74
C SER A 50 -38.17 37.85 -1.81
N CYS A 51 -36.90 37.48 -1.98
CA CYS A 51 -35.77 38.21 -1.41
C CYS A 51 -35.18 39.13 -2.49
N GLY A 52 -35.16 40.43 -2.19
CA GLY A 52 -34.68 41.50 -3.04
C GLY A 52 -33.17 41.65 -3.03
N LEU A 53 -32.67 42.10 -4.18
CA LEU A 53 -31.30 42.48 -4.50
C LEU A 53 -30.72 43.57 -3.59
N ARG A 54 -29.42 43.45 -3.29
CA ARG A 54 -28.46 44.58 -3.37
C ARG A 54 -27.16 44.11 -4.02
N ALA A 55 -26.88 44.65 -5.22
CA ALA A 55 -25.58 44.70 -5.87
C ALA A 55 -24.73 45.85 -5.25
N PHE A 56 -23.40 45.79 -5.22
CA PHE A 56 -22.43 46.25 -6.25
C PHE A 56 -20.99 46.06 -5.68
N PRO A 57 -19.87 46.20 -6.44
CA PRO A 57 -19.44 45.50 -7.65
C PRO A 57 -17.94 45.05 -7.60
N GLY A 58 -17.49 44.17 -8.50
CA GLY A 58 -16.06 43.94 -8.69
C GLY A 58 -15.68 42.79 -9.63
N CYS A 59 -15.56 43.11 -10.92
CA CYS A 59 -14.76 42.45 -11.97
C CYS A 59 -14.96 40.96 -12.31
N GLY A 60 -15.41 40.72 -13.56
CA GLY A 60 -14.74 39.77 -14.46
C GLY A 60 -15.44 38.44 -14.76
N CYS A 61 -16.55 38.48 -15.52
CA CYS A 61 -17.09 37.30 -16.18
C CYS A 61 -16.28 36.95 -17.44
N ILE A 62 -15.97 35.67 -17.68
CA ILE A 62 -16.21 35.04 -19.00
C ILE A 62 -16.84 33.66 -18.77
N GLN A 63 -17.93 33.45 -19.50
CA GLN A 63 -18.92 32.37 -19.43
C GLN A 63 -18.40 31.04 -20.00
N TYR A 64 -18.90 29.93 -19.45
CA TYR A 64 -19.26 28.76 -20.26
C TYR A 64 -20.66 28.29 -19.90
N ALA A 65 -21.53 28.30 -20.92
CA ALA A 65 -22.91 27.86 -20.84
C ALA A 65 -22.98 26.33 -20.98
N CYS A 66 -23.74 25.69 -20.09
CA CYS A 66 -24.32 24.38 -20.31
C CYS A 66 -25.45 24.49 -21.34
N PHE A 67 -25.52 23.54 -22.28
CA PHE A 67 -26.80 23.14 -22.86
C PHE A 67 -26.88 21.61 -22.93
N THR A 68 -27.85 21.08 -22.20
CA THR A 68 -28.33 19.71 -22.26
C THR A 68 -29.38 19.61 -23.36
N ARG A 69 -29.39 18.53 -24.15
CA ARG A 69 -30.64 17.84 -24.52
C ARG A 69 -30.44 16.45 -25.12
N ARG A 70 -31.42 15.63 -24.77
CA ARG A 70 -31.70 14.21 -25.03
C ARG A 70 -32.08 13.89 -26.48
N MET A 71 -31.79 12.62 -26.83
CA MET A 71 -32.52 11.66 -27.70
C MET A 71 -32.70 12.07 -29.18
N THR A 72 -32.56 11.19 -30.19
CA THR A 72 -33.12 9.85 -30.39
C THR A 72 -32.29 9.04 -31.42
N SER A 73 -32.52 7.73 -31.42
CA SER A 73 -32.15 6.74 -32.44
C SER A 73 -32.63 7.07 -33.86
N ASP A 74 -31.83 6.76 -34.88
CA ASP A 74 -32.32 5.99 -36.04
C ASP A 74 -31.18 5.39 -36.90
N VAL A 75 -31.51 4.26 -37.52
CA VAL A 75 -30.66 3.37 -38.32
C VAL A 75 -30.82 3.69 -39.81
N SER A 76 -29.75 3.75 -40.61
CA SER A 76 -29.80 3.26 -42.00
C SER A 76 -28.44 3.06 -42.70
N SER A 77 -28.22 1.79 -43.02
CA SER A 77 -27.57 1.11 -44.16
C SER A 77 -26.80 1.80 -45.32
N LYS A 78 -25.73 1.07 -45.75
CA LYS A 78 -25.25 0.77 -47.15
C LYS A 78 -24.54 1.94 -47.89
N VAL A 79 -23.46 1.81 -48.68
CA VAL A 79 -22.91 0.80 -49.63
C VAL A 79 -21.49 1.32 -50.03
N LEU A 80 -20.40 0.53 -49.91
CA LEU A 80 -19.73 -0.33 -50.92
C LEU A 80 -18.76 0.34 -51.93
N HIS A 81 -17.56 -0.26 -52.00
CA HIS A 81 -16.70 -0.54 -53.18
C HIS A 81 -15.79 0.51 -53.85
N HIS A 82 -14.47 0.27 -53.78
CA HIS A 82 -13.54 -0.04 -54.90
C HIS A 82 -12.08 -0.05 -54.38
N GLN A 83 -11.09 -0.77 -54.89
CA GLN A 83 -10.98 -1.94 -55.77
C GLN A 83 -9.50 -2.41 -55.68
N LYS A 84 -9.29 -3.73 -55.79
CA LYS A 84 -7.99 -4.41 -55.98
C LYS A 84 -7.44 -4.15 -57.39
N LYS A 85 -6.11 -4.31 -57.56
CA LYS A 85 -5.44 -5.21 -58.55
C LYS A 85 -3.91 -4.94 -58.52
N SER A 86 -3.05 -5.93 -58.24
CA SER A 86 -2.64 -7.12 -59.03
C SER A 86 -1.43 -6.85 -59.92
N GLN A 87 -0.36 -7.64 -59.76
CA GLN A 87 0.20 -8.43 -60.87
C GLN A 87 1.19 -9.51 -60.41
N LYS A 88 1.18 -10.62 -61.17
CA LYS A 88 1.93 -11.88 -61.06
C LYS A 88 2.83 -12.01 -62.31
N ARG A 89 3.81 -12.95 -62.24
CA ARG A 89 4.61 -13.62 -63.31
C ARG A 89 6.07 -13.13 -63.40
N LEU A 90 7.11 -13.92 -63.68
CA LEU A 90 7.30 -15.37 -63.94
C LEU A 90 8.82 -15.69 -63.76
N LEU A 91 9.10 -16.91 -63.27
CA LEU A 91 10.26 -17.81 -63.49
C LEU A 91 11.56 -17.31 -64.17
N THR A 92 12.71 -17.56 -63.53
CA THR A 92 13.86 -18.23 -64.18
C THR A 92 14.68 -19.02 -63.15
N ARG A 93 15.14 -20.20 -63.59
CA ARG A 93 15.79 -21.26 -62.83
C ARG A 93 17.32 -21.17 -63.03
N ARG A 94 18.14 -21.29 -61.99
CA ARG A 94 19.52 -21.80 -62.07
C ARG A 94 20.02 -22.28 -60.70
N ASN A 95 20.54 -23.50 -60.69
CA ASN A 95 21.13 -24.18 -59.54
C ASN A 95 22.52 -23.61 -59.20
N ALA A 96 22.84 -23.51 -57.92
CA ALA A 96 24.18 -23.77 -57.39
C ALA A 96 24.10 -24.07 -55.89
N SER A 97 24.61 -25.24 -55.51
CA SER A 97 24.86 -25.67 -54.14
C SER A 97 25.97 -24.82 -53.50
N ALA A 98 25.81 -24.42 -52.24
CA ALA A 98 26.90 -24.42 -51.25
C ALA A 98 26.43 -23.94 -49.87
N SER A 99 26.67 -24.81 -48.88
CA SER A 99 27.05 -24.47 -47.49
C SER A 99 26.02 -23.83 -46.55
N LEU A 100 25.39 -24.70 -45.75
CA LEU A 100 24.89 -24.38 -44.41
C LEU A 100 26.05 -23.90 -43.52
N GLN A 101 26.00 -22.65 -43.08
CA GLN A 101 26.55 -22.27 -41.78
C GLN A 101 25.50 -21.45 -41.03
N SER A 102 24.95 -22.09 -40.01
CA SER A 102 24.18 -21.49 -38.94
C SER A 102 25.09 -20.59 -38.12
N VAL A 103 24.77 -19.30 -38.02
CA VAL A 103 25.08 -18.51 -36.83
C VAL A 103 23.84 -17.70 -36.50
N THR A 104 22.98 -18.29 -35.68
CA THR A 104 22.01 -17.58 -34.85
C THR A 104 22.77 -16.51 -34.08
N LYS A 105 22.63 -15.25 -34.49
CA LYS A 105 22.92 -14.11 -33.64
C LYS A 105 21.86 -14.08 -32.56
N VAL A 106 22.13 -14.78 -31.46
CA VAL A 106 21.41 -14.61 -30.21
C VAL A 106 21.64 -13.15 -29.82
N MET A 107 20.62 -12.32 -30.04
CA MET A 107 20.56 -11.01 -29.43
C MET A 107 20.25 -11.25 -27.95
N THR A 108 21.29 -11.55 -27.17
CA THR A 108 21.26 -11.34 -25.72
C THR A 108 21.15 -9.83 -25.52
N GLY A 109 19.91 -9.34 -25.54
CA GLY A 109 19.60 -8.02 -25.03
C GLY A 109 19.80 -8.07 -23.53
N ASP A 110 20.97 -7.63 -23.10
CA ASP A 110 21.19 -7.17 -21.73
C ASP A 110 20.17 -6.07 -21.45
N LYS A 111 19.07 -6.43 -20.78
CA LYS A 111 18.07 -5.46 -20.32
C LYS A 111 18.55 -4.86 -19.00
N SER A 112 19.73 -4.25 -18.98
CA SER A 112 20.01 -3.24 -17.97
C SER A 112 19.15 -2.02 -18.33
N LYS A 113 17.88 -2.01 -17.93
CA LYS A 113 17.03 -0.82 -18.02
C LYS A 113 17.58 0.22 -17.04
N SER A 114 18.57 0.98 -17.48
CA SER A 114 19.10 2.14 -16.77
C SER A 114 18.34 3.38 -17.23
N TYR A 115 17.10 3.52 -16.79
CA TYR A 115 16.37 4.79 -16.81
C TYR A 115 15.55 4.89 -15.53
N PRO A 116 15.46 6.08 -14.89
CA PRO A 116 14.59 6.23 -13.74
C PRO A 116 13.16 5.87 -14.15
N MET A 117 12.62 4.80 -13.55
CA MET A 117 11.24 4.37 -13.85
C MET A 117 10.27 5.46 -13.37
N SER A 118 9.33 5.85 -14.22
CA SER A 118 8.21 6.71 -13.84
C SER A 118 7.29 6.00 -12.84
N GLY A 119 6.47 6.76 -12.11
CA GLY A 119 5.48 6.18 -11.19
C GLY A 119 4.52 5.21 -11.88
N GLU A 120 4.10 5.53 -13.12
CA GLU A 120 3.29 4.62 -13.94
C GLU A 120 4.03 3.34 -14.31
N GLU A 121 5.30 3.41 -14.68
CA GLU A 121 6.09 2.21 -14.97
C GLU A 121 6.29 1.34 -13.73
N ILE A 122 6.50 1.94 -12.55
CA ILE A 122 6.61 1.22 -11.28
C ILE A 122 5.28 0.51 -10.97
N ARG A 123 4.17 1.25 -11.03
CA ARG A 123 2.81 0.71 -10.82
C ARG A 123 2.54 -0.46 -11.77
N GLN A 124 2.78 -0.27 -13.06
CA GLN A 124 2.48 -1.28 -14.07
C GLN A 124 3.41 -2.49 -13.97
N CYS A 125 4.67 -2.30 -13.57
CA CYS A 125 5.61 -3.38 -13.28
C CYS A 125 5.09 -4.27 -12.15
N PHE A 126 4.70 -3.67 -11.01
CA PHE A 126 4.13 -4.39 -9.87
C PHE A 126 2.90 -5.22 -10.28
N LEU A 127 1.93 -4.58 -10.93
CA LEU A 127 0.67 -5.23 -11.30
C LEU A 127 0.91 -6.38 -12.29
N ASN A 128 1.80 -6.21 -13.26
CA ASN A 128 2.12 -7.26 -14.24
C ASN A 128 2.91 -8.42 -13.62
N PHE A 129 3.83 -8.12 -12.70
CA PHE A 129 4.61 -9.13 -11.99
C PHE A 129 3.70 -10.09 -11.23
N TYR A 130 2.73 -9.58 -10.47
CA TYR A 130 1.77 -10.41 -9.76
C TYR A 130 0.71 -11.03 -10.68
N ALA A 131 0.29 -10.33 -11.74
CA ALA A 131 -0.60 -10.93 -12.74
C ALA A 131 0.03 -12.18 -13.40
N SER A 132 1.34 -12.15 -13.67
CA SER A 132 2.07 -13.31 -14.21
C SER A 132 2.13 -14.50 -13.24
N ARG A 133 1.86 -14.28 -11.94
CA ARG A 133 1.77 -15.29 -10.87
C ARG A 133 0.33 -15.70 -10.55
N GLY A 134 -0.61 -15.32 -11.40
CA GLY A 134 -2.01 -15.71 -11.28
C GLY A 134 -2.86 -14.77 -10.42
N HIS A 135 -2.35 -13.63 -9.98
CA HIS A 135 -3.16 -12.62 -9.31
C HIS A 135 -4.10 -11.93 -10.29
N LYS A 136 -5.36 -11.77 -9.90
CA LYS A 136 -6.28 -10.92 -10.65
C LYS A 136 -5.98 -9.45 -10.36
N ILE A 137 -5.67 -8.67 -11.40
CA ILE A 137 -5.62 -7.21 -11.26
C ILE A 137 -7.05 -6.71 -11.00
N LEU A 138 -7.26 -6.07 -9.84
CA LEU A 138 -8.53 -5.45 -9.45
C LEU A 138 -8.36 -3.93 -9.38
N PRO A 139 -9.43 -3.14 -9.66
CA PRO A 139 -9.36 -1.69 -9.59
C PRO A 139 -9.20 -1.19 -8.15
N SER A 140 -8.64 0.01 -8.01
CA SER A 140 -8.68 0.77 -6.75
C SER A 140 -10.13 0.98 -6.30
N ALA A 141 -10.42 0.65 -5.05
CA ALA A 141 -11.68 0.98 -4.41
C ALA A 141 -11.82 2.49 -4.16
N SER A 142 -13.04 2.92 -3.83
CA SER A 142 -13.36 4.28 -3.41
C SER A 142 -12.50 4.71 -2.22
N LEU A 143 -12.21 6.02 -2.13
CA LEU A 143 -11.58 6.61 -0.94
C LEU A 143 -12.54 6.66 0.26
N VAL A 144 -13.85 6.64 0.00
CA VAL A 144 -14.89 6.51 1.02
C VAL A 144 -15.31 5.04 1.06
N PRO A 145 -14.96 4.28 2.11
CA PRO A 145 -15.30 2.87 2.23
C PRO A 145 -16.76 2.68 2.65
N ASP A 146 -17.32 1.50 2.37
CA ASP A 146 -18.63 1.08 2.90
C ASP A 146 -18.56 0.62 4.37
N ASP A 147 -17.34 0.40 4.89
CA ASP A 147 -17.11 -0.01 6.28
C ASP A 147 -17.30 1.19 7.23
N PRO A 148 -18.30 1.18 8.13
CA PRO A 148 -18.56 2.29 9.04
C PRO A 148 -17.49 2.47 10.12
N THR A 149 -16.57 1.51 10.29
CA THR A 149 -15.49 1.58 11.29
C THR A 149 -14.29 2.41 10.83
N VAL A 150 -14.22 2.76 9.53
CA VAL A 150 -13.11 3.51 8.95
C VAL A 150 -13.62 4.71 8.16
N LEU A 151 -13.05 5.88 8.37
CA LEU A 151 -13.50 7.11 7.71
C LEU A 151 -13.09 7.18 6.23
N LEU A 152 -11.86 6.78 5.91
CA LEU A 152 -11.27 6.82 4.58
C LEU A 152 -10.46 5.55 4.31
N THR A 153 -10.27 5.22 3.04
CA THR A 153 -9.45 4.07 2.64
C THR A 153 -7.97 4.35 2.95
N ILE A 154 -7.47 3.79 4.06
CA ILE A 154 -6.08 3.97 4.55
C ILE A 154 -5.08 2.92 4.00
N ALA A 155 -5.59 1.83 3.40
CA ALA A 155 -4.79 0.69 2.93
C ALA A 155 -5.50 -0.09 1.82
N GLY A 156 -4.72 -0.84 1.02
CA GLY A 156 -5.19 -1.71 -0.06
C GLY A 156 -6.17 -2.81 0.39
N MET A 157 -5.94 -3.36 1.59
CA MET A 157 -6.68 -4.50 2.13
C MET A 157 -8.14 -4.22 2.49
N LEU A 158 -8.52 -2.95 2.68
CA LEU A 158 -9.83 -2.59 3.26
C LEU A 158 -11.01 -3.11 2.45
N GLN A 159 -10.92 -3.07 1.11
CA GLN A 159 -11.95 -3.61 0.23
C GLN A 159 -12.10 -5.15 0.35
N PHE A 160 -11.09 -5.83 0.90
CA PHE A 160 -11.06 -7.27 1.10
C PHE A 160 -11.28 -7.70 2.55
N LYS A 161 -11.43 -6.75 3.50
CA LYS A 161 -11.66 -7.04 4.93
C LYS A 161 -12.78 -8.06 5.18
N PRO A 162 -13.95 -8.01 4.50
CA PRO A 162 -14.99 -9.03 4.68
C PRO A 162 -14.55 -10.43 4.23
N ILE A 163 -13.66 -10.54 3.24
CA ILE A 163 -13.13 -11.81 2.74
C ILE A 163 -12.15 -12.40 3.76
N PHE A 164 -11.22 -11.59 4.27
CA PHE A 164 -10.27 -12.02 5.32
C PHE A 164 -10.97 -12.49 6.59
N LEU A 165 -12.09 -11.86 6.95
CA LEU A 165 -12.93 -12.26 8.08
C LEU A 165 -13.84 -13.47 7.79
N GLY A 166 -13.85 -14.01 6.57
CA GLY A 166 -14.74 -15.09 6.16
C GLY A 166 -16.23 -14.70 6.10
N LYS A 167 -16.54 -13.39 6.14
CA LYS A 167 -17.90 -12.84 6.07
C LYS A 167 -18.42 -12.73 4.63
N ALA A 168 -17.52 -12.70 3.65
CA ALA A 168 -17.84 -12.70 2.23
C ALA A 168 -17.03 -13.80 1.50
N PRO A 169 -17.61 -14.46 0.48
CA PRO A 169 -16.86 -15.43 -0.30
C PRO A 169 -15.80 -14.73 -1.15
N ARG A 170 -14.59 -15.31 -1.20
CA ARG A 170 -13.55 -14.88 -2.14
C ARG A 170 -14.03 -15.12 -3.58
N GLN A 171 -13.88 -14.11 -4.44
CA GLN A 171 -14.22 -14.22 -5.87
C GLN A 171 -13.05 -14.75 -6.70
N VAL A 172 -11.83 -14.51 -6.22
CA VAL A 172 -10.57 -14.96 -6.80
C VAL A 172 -9.69 -15.48 -5.67
N PRO A 173 -8.76 -16.43 -5.93
CA PRO A 173 -7.83 -16.90 -4.90
C PRO A 173 -6.74 -15.87 -4.58
N ARG A 174 -6.39 -15.04 -5.55
CA ARG A 174 -5.29 -14.08 -5.51
C ARG A 174 -5.70 -12.77 -6.18
N ALA A 175 -5.33 -11.63 -5.62
CA ALA A 175 -5.61 -10.32 -6.20
C ALA A 175 -4.40 -9.38 -6.11
N THR A 176 -4.29 -8.43 -7.04
CA THR A 176 -3.32 -7.34 -6.93
C THR A 176 -3.97 -6.01 -7.31
N THR A 177 -3.61 -4.94 -6.61
CA THR A 177 -4.19 -3.61 -6.80
C THR A 177 -3.14 -2.51 -6.66
N ALA A 178 -3.45 -1.35 -7.24
CA ALA A 178 -2.82 -0.07 -6.90
C ALA A 178 -3.90 0.79 -6.23
N GLN A 179 -3.96 0.75 -4.89
CA GLN A 179 -5.00 1.44 -4.13
C GLN A 179 -4.57 2.86 -3.80
N ARG A 180 -5.43 3.83 -4.16
CA ARG A 180 -5.30 5.19 -3.65
C ARG A 180 -5.70 5.22 -2.17
N CYS A 181 -4.82 5.75 -1.34
CA CYS A 181 -4.97 5.78 0.11
C CYS A 181 -4.93 7.21 0.64
N ILE A 182 -5.66 7.46 1.72
CA ILE A 182 -5.54 8.70 2.50
C ILE A 182 -5.31 8.35 3.96
N ARG A 183 -4.22 8.86 4.55
CA ARG A 183 -3.96 8.77 6.00
C ARG A 183 -3.99 10.16 6.62
N THR A 184 -4.99 10.38 7.48
CA THR A 184 -5.15 11.65 8.20
C THR A 184 -4.35 11.70 9.49
N THR A 185 -3.99 10.55 10.05
CA THR A 185 -3.09 10.43 11.21
C THR A 185 -1.70 10.98 10.94
N ASP A 186 -1.30 10.97 9.67
CA ASP A 186 0.04 11.36 9.23
C ASP A 186 0.12 12.87 8.92
N VAL A 187 -0.98 13.62 9.09
CA VAL A 187 -1.08 15.05 8.72
C VAL A 187 -0.03 15.91 9.42
N ASP A 188 0.28 15.60 10.69
CA ASP A 188 1.29 16.32 11.47
C ASP A 188 2.72 16.01 11.04
N ASN A 189 2.93 14.89 10.32
CA ASN A 189 4.23 14.45 9.83
C ASN A 189 4.49 14.89 8.38
N VAL A 190 3.42 15.25 7.63
CA VAL A 190 3.52 15.75 6.26
C VAL A 190 4.27 17.08 6.24
N GLY A 191 5.35 17.13 5.46
CA GLY A 191 6.24 18.28 5.37
C GLY A 191 7.31 18.37 6.48
N ARG A 192 7.25 17.49 7.50
CA ARG A 192 8.32 17.37 8.52
C ARG A 192 9.31 16.25 8.22
N THR A 193 8.85 15.20 7.54
CA THR A 193 9.65 14.01 7.20
C THR A 193 9.54 13.74 5.71
N ALA A 194 10.57 13.11 5.12
CA ALA A 194 10.63 12.88 3.67
C ALA A 194 9.67 11.80 3.15
N ARG A 195 9.00 11.05 4.04
CA ARG A 195 8.25 9.81 3.72
C ARG A 195 6.74 9.85 3.96
N HIS A 196 6.23 10.90 4.59
CA HIS A 196 4.80 10.99 4.96
C HIS A 196 4.02 11.84 3.95
N HIS A 197 2.98 11.22 3.37
CA HIS A 197 2.03 11.87 2.47
C HIS A 197 0.62 11.70 3.04
N THR A 198 -0.25 12.69 2.85
CA THR A 198 -1.67 12.55 3.19
C THR A 198 -2.39 11.67 2.17
N PHE A 199 -2.05 11.79 0.89
CA PHE A 199 -2.53 10.96 -0.21
C PHE A 199 -1.35 10.23 -0.85
N PHE A 200 -1.49 8.93 -1.07
CA PHE A 200 -0.46 8.09 -1.68
C PHE A 200 -1.08 6.86 -2.34
N GLU A 201 -0.31 6.16 -3.16
CA GLU A 201 -0.72 4.87 -3.73
C GLU A 201 -0.01 3.69 -3.08
N MET A 202 -0.81 2.73 -2.63
CA MET A 202 -0.35 1.46 -2.07
C MET A 202 -0.50 0.36 -3.10
N LEU A 203 0.62 -0.21 -3.54
CA LEU A 203 0.68 -1.36 -4.42
C LEU A 203 0.62 -2.64 -3.57
N GLY A 204 -0.41 -3.46 -3.75
CA GLY A 204 -0.64 -4.63 -2.90
C GLY A 204 -0.88 -5.91 -3.70
N ASN A 205 -0.38 -7.01 -3.18
CA ASN A 205 -0.74 -8.37 -3.58
C ASN A 205 -1.35 -9.12 -2.40
N PHE A 206 -2.46 -9.81 -2.66
CA PHE A 206 -3.32 -10.41 -1.65
C PHE A 206 -3.52 -11.90 -1.95
N SER A 207 -3.40 -12.73 -0.91
CA SER A 207 -3.73 -14.16 -0.92
C SER A 207 -4.94 -14.39 -0.04
N PHE A 208 -5.96 -15.06 -0.56
CA PHE A 208 -7.16 -15.40 0.20
C PHE A 208 -7.20 -16.91 0.45
N GLY A 209 -6.48 -17.39 1.47
CA GLY A 209 -6.35 -18.82 1.76
C GLY A 209 -5.72 -19.61 0.61
N ASP A 210 -4.63 -19.09 0.03
CA ASP A 210 -3.99 -19.70 -1.14
C ASP A 210 -2.48 -19.94 -0.91
N TYR A 211 -1.62 -18.94 -1.11
CA TYR A 211 -0.21 -18.98 -0.72
C TYR A 211 0.03 -18.22 0.60
N PHE A 212 1.19 -18.43 1.23
CA PHE A 212 1.49 -17.79 2.51
C PHE A 212 2.92 -17.20 2.56
N LYS A 213 3.63 -17.33 3.70
CA LYS A 213 4.91 -16.65 3.97
C LYS A 213 5.99 -16.94 2.92
N GLU A 214 6.18 -18.22 2.58
CA GLU A 214 7.22 -18.65 1.64
C GLU A 214 7.11 -17.90 0.31
N GLU A 215 5.98 -18.04 -0.40
CA GLU A 215 5.82 -17.37 -1.69
C GLU A 215 5.72 -15.85 -1.57
N ALA A 216 5.13 -15.33 -0.49
CA ALA A 216 5.04 -13.88 -0.27
C ALA A 216 6.44 -13.25 -0.17
N ILE A 217 7.34 -13.85 0.61
CA ILE A 217 8.71 -13.38 0.81
C ILE A 217 9.52 -13.53 -0.48
N HIS A 218 9.48 -14.71 -1.12
CA HIS A 218 10.22 -14.96 -2.37
C HIS A 218 9.81 -14.01 -3.48
N TRP A 219 8.51 -13.79 -3.68
CA TRP A 219 8.03 -12.89 -4.73
C TRP A 219 8.31 -11.42 -4.43
N ALA A 220 8.19 -10.98 -3.18
CA ALA A 220 8.55 -9.62 -2.81
C ALA A 220 10.04 -9.36 -3.04
N TRP A 221 10.90 -10.31 -2.69
CA TRP A 221 12.35 -10.21 -2.92
C TRP A 221 12.71 -10.24 -4.40
N GLU A 222 12.09 -11.12 -5.19
CA GLU A 222 12.30 -11.20 -6.63
C GLU A 222 11.87 -9.91 -7.33
N LEU A 223 10.70 -9.38 -7.01
CA LEU A 223 10.23 -8.09 -7.54
C LEU A 223 11.24 -6.97 -7.21
N THR A 224 11.70 -6.92 -5.96
CA THR A 224 12.63 -5.90 -5.47
C THR A 224 13.99 -5.98 -6.15
N THR A 225 14.56 -7.17 -6.28
CA THR A 225 15.95 -7.35 -6.72
C THR A 225 16.10 -7.63 -8.22
N LYS A 226 15.11 -8.25 -8.86
CA LYS A 226 15.16 -8.64 -10.28
C LYS A 226 14.43 -7.67 -11.18
N GLU A 227 13.19 -7.32 -10.84
CA GLU A 227 12.38 -6.42 -11.68
C GLU A 227 12.76 -4.96 -11.46
N TYR A 228 12.86 -4.52 -10.20
CA TYR A 228 13.30 -3.17 -9.86
C TYR A 228 14.82 -3.01 -9.81
N GLY A 229 15.56 -4.11 -9.77
CA GLY A 229 17.02 -4.09 -9.83
C GLY A 229 17.68 -3.44 -8.61
N LEU A 230 17.02 -3.43 -7.45
CA LEU A 230 17.63 -2.87 -6.24
C LEU A 230 18.81 -3.75 -5.78
N PRO A 231 19.95 -3.15 -5.44
CA PRO A 231 21.13 -3.90 -5.05
C PRO A 231 20.93 -4.48 -3.64
N THR A 232 21.19 -5.78 -3.50
CA THR A 232 20.89 -6.56 -2.29
C THR A 232 21.68 -6.11 -1.06
N ASP A 233 22.83 -5.46 -1.26
CA ASP A 233 23.66 -4.92 -0.18
C ASP A 233 23.07 -3.64 0.46
N ARG A 234 22.04 -3.05 -0.15
CA ARG A 234 21.26 -1.93 0.40
C ARG A 234 19.92 -2.35 0.98
N LEU A 235 19.57 -3.63 0.93
CA LEU A 235 18.28 -4.12 1.40
C LEU A 235 18.42 -4.68 2.81
N TRP A 236 17.50 -4.27 3.66
CA TRP A 236 17.34 -4.75 5.03
C TRP A 236 15.92 -5.26 5.21
N VAL A 237 15.74 -6.21 6.12
CA VAL A 237 14.41 -6.75 6.43
C VAL A 237 14.17 -6.77 7.92
N SER A 238 12.93 -6.54 8.32
CA SER A 238 12.45 -6.77 9.68
C SER A 238 11.51 -7.96 9.74
N VAL A 239 11.46 -8.64 10.88
CA VAL A 239 10.50 -9.71 11.19
C VAL A 239 10.03 -9.57 12.62
N TYR A 240 8.82 -10.06 12.91
CA TYR A 240 8.33 -10.12 14.28
C TYR A 240 9.25 -11.00 15.13
N LYS A 241 9.57 -10.54 16.34
CA LYS A 241 10.53 -11.21 17.25
C LYS A 241 10.24 -12.69 17.49
N GLU A 242 8.97 -13.10 17.46
CA GLU A 242 8.50 -14.47 17.70
C GLU A 242 8.19 -15.23 16.39
N ASP A 243 8.40 -14.63 15.21
CA ASP A 243 8.17 -15.27 13.91
C ASP A 243 9.48 -15.88 13.35
N ASP A 244 9.83 -17.05 13.90
CA ASP A 244 11.00 -17.82 13.46
C ASP A 244 10.87 -18.37 12.03
N GLU A 245 9.63 -18.58 11.56
CA GLU A 245 9.35 -19.05 10.20
C GLU A 245 9.77 -18.00 9.17
N ALA A 246 9.31 -16.75 9.33
CA ALA A 246 9.70 -15.66 8.44
C ALA A 246 11.22 -15.40 8.48
N TYR A 247 11.83 -15.46 9.67
CA TYR A 247 13.28 -15.34 9.80
C TYR A 247 14.04 -16.41 9.00
N SER A 248 13.60 -17.66 9.10
CA SER A 248 14.23 -18.80 8.43
C SER A 248 14.10 -18.69 6.91
N ILE A 249 12.93 -18.30 6.39
CA ILE A 249 12.74 -18.08 4.94
C ILE A 249 13.69 -16.98 4.44
N TRP A 250 13.76 -15.84 5.15
CA TRP A 250 14.67 -14.75 4.76
C TRP A 250 16.14 -15.15 4.80
N HIS A 251 16.56 -15.86 5.86
CA HIS A 251 17.97 -16.19 6.05
C HIS A 251 18.41 -17.38 5.19
N ASP A 252 17.67 -18.49 5.25
CA ASP A 252 18.09 -19.79 4.73
C ASP A 252 17.71 -19.96 3.26
N GLU A 253 16.55 -19.44 2.83
CA GLU A 253 16.06 -19.61 1.46
C GLU A 253 16.36 -18.42 0.56
N VAL A 254 16.07 -17.19 1.02
CA VAL A 254 16.35 -15.97 0.27
C VAL A 254 17.84 -15.61 0.32
N GLY A 255 18.51 -15.92 1.44
CA GLY A 255 19.94 -15.66 1.63
C GLY A 255 20.26 -14.25 2.13
N VAL A 256 19.34 -13.60 2.85
CA VAL A 256 19.63 -12.32 3.50
C VAL A 256 20.62 -12.56 4.66
N PRO A 257 21.74 -11.82 4.74
CA PRO A 257 22.68 -11.95 5.83
C PRO A 257 22.04 -11.62 7.18
N ARG A 258 22.42 -12.35 8.24
CA ARG A 258 21.81 -12.22 9.58
C ARG A 258 21.88 -10.80 10.12
N GLU A 259 22.97 -10.10 9.84
CA GLU A 259 23.20 -8.71 10.24
C GLU A 259 22.20 -7.72 9.63
N ARG A 260 21.53 -8.08 8.53
CA ARG A 260 20.50 -7.28 7.85
C ARG A 260 19.07 -7.75 8.11
N ILE A 261 18.88 -8.74 8.99
CA ILE A 261 17.56 -9.20 9.45
C ILE A 261 17.36 -8.72 10.90
N LYS A 262 16.43 -7.79 11.10
CA LYS A 262 16.11 -7.25 12.44
C LYS A 262 14.85 -7.89 12.99
N ARG A 263 14.94 -8.41 14.22
CA ARG A 263 13.77 -8.89 14.97
C ARG A 263 13.21 -7.73 15.78
N MET A 264 11.97 -7.34 15.53
CA MET A 264 11.34 -6.19 16.21
C MET A 264 10.07 -6.59 16.97
N GLY A 265 9.58 -5.67 17.80
CA GLY A 265 8.49 -5.90 18.74
C GLY A 265 7.11 -5.90 18.07
N GLU A 266 6.07 -5.91 18.91
CA GLU A 266 4.67 -5.84 18.46
C GLU A 266 4.34 -4.47 17.86
N GLU A 267 4.98 -3.41 18.34
CA GLU A 267 4.75 -2.04 17.86
C GLU A 267 5.13 -1.85 16.38
N ASP A 268 6.15 -2.59 15.91
CA ASP A 268 6.69 -2.46 14.55
C ASP A 268 6.25 -3.61 13.63
N ASN A 269 6.36 -4.86 14.11
CA ASN A 269 6.19 -6.05 13.27
C ASN A 269 4.93 -6.87 13.59
N PHE A 270 3.92 -6.27 14.23
CA PHE A 270 2.60 -6.89 14.39
C PHE A 270 1.51 -5.95 13.88
N TRP A 271 0.99 -6.26 12.69
CA TRP A 271 0.05 -5.38 12.01
C TRP A 271 -1.40 -5.67 12.40
N THR A 272 -2.20 -4.62 12.57
CA THR A 272 -3.65 -4.72 12.80
C THR A 272 -4.44 -3.84 11.83
N SER A 273 -5.60 -4.33 11.40
CA SER A 273 -6.50 -3.58 10.51
C SER A 273 -7.21 -2.38 11.17
N GLY A 274 -7.03 -2.21 12.48
CA GLY A 274 -7.75 -1.27 13.34
C GLY A 274 -7.82 -1.78 14.79
N PRO A 275 -8.72 -1.23 15.62
CA PRO A 275 -8.94 -1.72 16.99
C PRO A 275 -9.35 -3.20 17.04
N THR A 276 -10.11 -3.64 16.04
CA THR A 276 -10.49 -5.03 15.80
C THR A 276 -10.38 -5.41 14.33
N GLY A 277 -10.37 -6.71 14.05
CA GLY A 277 -10.33 -7.25 12.69
C GLY A 277 -9.09 -8.10 12.40
N PRO A 278 -8.83 -8.43 11.13
CA PRO A 278 -7.68 -9.23 10.73
C PRO A 278 -6.37 -8.59 11.16
N CYS A 279 -5.43 -9.41 11.61
CA CYS A 279 -4.12 -9.03 12.12
C CYS A 279 -3.14 -10.21 12.05
N GLY A 280 -1.86 -9.93 12.31
CA GLY A 280 -0.82 -10.94 12.41
C GLY A 280 0.59 -10.36 12.35
N PRO A 281 1.62 -11.21 12.47
CA PRO A 281 3.00 -10.79 12.31
C PRO A 281 3.21 -10.25 10.90
N CYS A 282 4.12 -9.30 10.76
CA CYS A 282 4.53 -8.80 9.46
C CYS A 282 6.05 -8.74 9.33
N SER A 283 6.50 -8.66 8.08
CA SER A 283 7.89 -8.48 7.72
C SER A 283 8.01 -7.34 6.72
N GLU A 284 8.93 -6.42 6.96
CA GLU A 284 9.07 -5.21 6.14
C GLU A 284 10.43 -5.19 5.45
N ILE A 285 10.47 -4.60 4.26
CA ILE A 285 11.69 -4.41 3.47
C ILE A 285 12.05 -2.93 3.47
N TYR A 286 13.31 -2.66 3.79
CA TYR A 286 13.89 -1.34 3.92
C TYR A 286 15.00 -1.14 2.91
N TYR A 287 15.13 0.09 2.44
CA TYR A 287 16.26 0.52 1.62
C TYR A 287 17.21 1.42 2.42
N ASP A 288 18.49 1.08 2.41
CA ASP A 288 19.58 1.82 3.06
C ASP A 288 20.15 2.87 2.11
N PHE A 289 19.92 4.15 2.42
CA PHE A 289 20.53 5.26 1.71
C PHE A 289 22.01 5.41 2.05
N HIS A 290 22.43 4.97 3.24
CA HIS A 290 23.76 5.16 3.83
C HIS A 290 24.45 3.83 4.20
N PRO A 291 24.68 2.90 3.24
CA PRO A 291 25.30 1.61 3.52
C PRO A 291 26.73 1.74 4.07
N GLU A 292 27.41 2.86 3.83
CA GLU A 292 28.73 3.18 4.38
C GLU A 292 28.77 3.26 5.92
N ARG A 293 27.62 3.45 6.57
CA ARG A 293 27.52 3.45 8.04
C ARG A 293 27.66 2.04 8.64
N GLY A 294 27.61 0.99 7.82
CA GLY A 294 27.77 -0.39 8.28
C GLY A 294 26.59 -0.89 9.11
N TYR A 295 26.75 -2.02 9.81
CA TYR A 295 25.64 -2.73 10.47
C TYR A 295 25.55 -2.50 11.99
N SER A 296 26.61 -1.99 12.63
CA SER A 296 26.72 -1.93 14.09
C SER A 296 25.73 -0.98 14.75
N ASP A 297 25.38 0.12 14.09
CA ASP A 297 24.46 1.16 14.55
C ASP A 297 23.12 1.16 13.78
N ALA A 298 22.83 0.07 13.04
CA ALA A 298 21.65 0.02 12.18
C ALA A 298 20.37 -0.07 13.01
N ASP A 299 19.69 1.07 13.12
CA ASP A 299 18.34 1.25 13.63
C ASP A 299 17.39 1.49 12.43
N LEU A 300 16.44 0.58 12.18
CA LEU A 300 15.51 0.72 11.05
C LEU A 300 14.48 1.84 11.27
N GLY A 301 14.39 2.40 12.49
CA GLY A 301 13.64 3.61 12.79
C GLY A 301 14.37 4.92 12.44
N ASP A 302 15.64 4.86 12.01
CA ASP A 302 16.41 6.02 11.53
C ASP A 302 15.92 6.43 10.13
N ASP A 303 14.93 7.33 10.09
CA ASP A 303 14.29 7.85 8.87
C ASP A 303 15.24 8.59 7.92
N ASP A 304 16.39 9.05 8.41
CA ASP A 304 17.41 9.68 7.57
C ASP A 304 18.22 8.63 6.80
N ARG A 305 18.27 7.39 7.31
CA ARG A 305 19.04 6.28 6.74
C ARG A 305 18.20 5.27 5.99
N PHE A 306 17.12 4.81 6.61
CA PHE A 306 16.30 3.73 6.11
C PHE A 306 14.94 4.25 5.68
N ILE A 307 14.44 3.68 4.60
CA ILE A 307 13.03 3.84 4.21
C ILE A 307 12.38 2.47 4.08
N GLU A 308 11.36 2.24 4.91
CA GLU A 308 10.41 1.16 4.72
C GLU A 308 9.62 1.42 3.44
N PHE A 309 9.70 0.52 2.48
CA PHE A 309 8.99 0.70 1.21
C PHE A 309 8.01 -0.42 0.91
N TYR A 310 8.13 -1.59 1.55
CA TYR A 310 7.27 -2.74 1.32
C TYR A 310 7.01 -3.52 2.61
N ASN A 311 5.76 -3.60 3.05
CA ASN A 311 5.32 -4.39 4.20
C ASN A 311 4.56 -5.64 3.74
N LEU A 312 4.93 -6.81 4.30
CA LEU A 312 4.33 -8.12 4.09
C LEU A 312 3.64 -8.57 5.37
N VAL A 313 2.31 -8.53 5.41
CA VAL A 313 1.49 -8.93 6.55
C VAL A 313 1.00 -10.36 6.39
N PHE A 314 1.32 -11.19 7.39
CA PHE A 314 0.91 -12.58 7.48
C PHE A 314 -0.34 -12.67 8.35
N MET A 315 -1.52 -12.53 7.72
CA MET A 315 -2.78 -12.50 8.46
C MET A 315 -3.14 -13.91 8.95
N GLU A 316 -3.03 -14.11 10.26
CA GLU A 316 -3.29 -15.38 10.94
C GLU A 316 -4.38 -15.26 12.00
N TYR A 317 -4.67 -14.05 12.47
CA TYR A 317 -5.57 -13.80 13.60
C TYR A 317 -6.62 -12.74 13.30
N ASN A 318 -7.69 -12.77 14.07
CA ASN A 318 -8.70 -11.72 14.17
C ASN A 318 -8.69 -11.18 15.60
N LYS A 319 -8.34 -9.90 15.75
CA LYS A 319 -8.34 -9.21 17.03
C LYS A 319 -9.77 -8.84 17.43
N LYS A 320 -10.19 -9.27 18.61
CA LYS A 320 -11.52 -9.02 19.19
C LYS A 320 -11.51 -7.75 20.04
N ASP A 321 -12.70 -7.28 20.41
CA ASP A 321 -12.88 -6.03 21.18
C ASP A 321 -12.22 -6.10 22.56
N ASP A 322 -12.06 -7.30 23.14
CA ASP A 322 -11.37 -7.55 24.41
C ASP A 322 -9.84 -7.67 24.26
N GLY A 323 -9.32 -7.51 23.04
CA GLY A 323 -7.91 -7.65 22.70
C GLY A 323 -7.44 -9.09 22.46
N SER A 324 -8.30 -10.09 22.63
CA SER A 324 -7.96 -11.49 22.34
C SER A 324 -7.74 -11.72 20.84
N LEU A 325 -6.85 -12.67 20.52
CA LEU A 325 -6.53 -13.08 19.16
C LEU A 325 -7.20 -14.42 18.85
N GLU A 326 -8.18 -14.40 17.97
CA GLU A 326 -8.81 -15.62 17.45
C GLU A 326 -8.15 -16.04 16.12
N PRO A 327 -7.74 -17.29 15.93
CA PRO A 327 -7.22 -17.74 14.64
C PRO A 327 -8.23 -17.53 13.49
N LEU A 328 -7.75 -17.03 12.36
CA LEU A 328 -8.55 -16.96 11.13
C LEU A 328 -8.81 -18.36 10.59
N LYS A 329 -9.93 -18.52 9.89
CA LYS A 329 -10.30 -19.79 9.24
C LYS A 329 -9.25 -20.23 8.21
N GLU A 330 -8.73 -19.27 7.47
CA GLU A 330 -7.69 -19.45 6.45
C GLU A 330 -6.60 -18.42 6.73
N LYS A 331 -5.33 -18.81 6.56
CA LYS A 331 -4.21 -17.87 6.59
C LYS A 331 -4.19 -17.07 5.29
N ASN A 332 -3.95 -15.76 5.40
CA ASN A 332 -4.02 -14.85 4.26
C ASN A 332 -2.75 -14.00 4.16
N ILE A 333 -2.51 -13.46 2.97
CA ILE A 333 -1.45 -12.48 2.73
C ILE A 333 -2.08 -11.15 2.39
N ASP A 334 -1.60 -10.12 3.07
CA ASP A 334 -1.81 -8.72 2.73
C ASP A 334 -0.43 -8.08 2.60
N THR A 335 -0.24 -7.24 1.58
CA THR A 335 1.01 -6.52 1.41
C THR A 335 0.73 -5.10 0.94
N GLY A 336 1.65 -4.21 1.26
CA GLY A 336 1.57 -2.82 0.84
C GLY A 336 2.96 -2.27 0.55
N MET A 337 3.18 -1.91 -0.71
CA MET A 337 4.36 -1.17 -1.16
C MET A 337 3.97 0.27 -1.47
N GLY A 338 4.65 1.25 -0.87
CA GLY A 338 4.40 2.66 -1.16
C GLY A 338 4.96 3.05 -2.52
N LEU A 339 4.10 3.42 -3.48
CA LEU A 339 4.52 3.77 -4.84
C LEU A 339 5.53 4.94 -4.83
N GLU A 340 5.23 5.98 -4.05
CA GLU A 340 6.03 7.19 -3.95
C GLU A 340 7.39 6.93 -3.30
N ARG A 341 7.42 6.04 -2.28
CA ARG A 341 8.66 5.61 -1.63
C ARG A 341 9.54 4.80 -2.58
N MET A 342 8.93 3.89 -3.34
CA MET A 342 9.65 3.14 -4.38
C MET A 342 10.18 4.06 -5.49
N ALA A 343 9.40 5.05 -5.89
CA ALA A 343 9.83 6.07 -6.86
C ALA A 343 11.00 6.90 -6.31
N GLN A 344 11.00 7.26 -5.02
CA GLN A 344 12.11 7.95 -4.37
C GLN A 344 13.42 7.15 -4.49
N ILE A 345 13.36 5.85 -4.20
CA ILE A 345 14.50 4.93 -4.30
C ILE A 345 15.02 4.84 -5.75
N LEU A 346 14.14 4.51 -6.70
CA LEU A 346 14.53 4.26 -8.10
C LEU A 346 14.98 5.51 -8.85
N GLN A 347 14.36 6.66 -8.55
CA GLN A 347 14.66 7.93 -9.21
C GLN A 347 15.79 8.69 -8.53
N LYS A 348 16.35 8.16 -7.41
CA LYS A 348 17.42 8.77 -6.61
C LYS A 348 17.12 10.21 -6.20
N LYS A 349 15.85 10.53 -5.93
CA LYS A 349 15.46 11.85 -5.46
C LYS A 349 15.54 11.88 -3.94
N CYS A 350 16.46 12.67 -3.38
CA CYS A 350 16.38 13.05 -1.97
C CYS A 350 15.29 14.12 -1.83
N PHE A 351 14.19 13.82 -1.14
CA PHE A 351 13.26 14.87 -0.71
C PHE A 351 13.86 15.60 0.49
N GLY A 352 14.71 16.60 0.22
CA GLY A 352 15.12 17.58 1.22
C GLY A 352 14.00 18.61 1.43
N VAL A 353 13.78 19.02 2.67
CA VAL A 353 12.77 20.00 3.14
C VAL A 353 13.08 21.45 2.68
N GLN A 354 13.76 21.63 1.54
CA GLN A 354 14.03 22.94 0.95
C GLN A 354 13.65 22.91 -0.53
N GLY A 355 12.41 23.29 -0.83
CA GLY A 355 11.95 23.41 -2.21
C GLY A 355 10.44 23.51 -2.39
N TRP A 356 9.75 24.37 -1.62
CA TRP A 356 8.35 24.72 -1.91
C TRP A 356 8.20 25.63 -3.15
N GLU A 357 9.28 25.95 -3.87
CA GLU A 357 9.26 26.93 -4.98
C GLU A 357 9.32 26.34 -6.40
N SER A 358 9.27 25.03 -6.57
CA SER A 358 9.13 24.46 -7.91
C SER A 358 8.00 23.45 -7.92
N GLY A 359 6.86 23.91 -8.43
CA GLY A 359 5.65 23.13 -8.62
C GLY A 359 5.96 21.76 -9.21
N TRP A 360 5.49 20.73 -8.51
CA TRP A 360 5.46 19.37 -9.00
C TRP A 360 4.79 19.32 -10.38
N PRO A 361 5.36 18.66 -11.39
CA PRO A 361 4.52 18.07 -12.41
C PRO A 361 3.78 16.92 -11.72
N TYR A 362 2.47 17.09 -11.55
CA TYR A 362 1.57 16.00 -11.22
C TYR A 362 1.92 14.80 -12.09
N CYS A 363 2.24 13.66 -11.48
CA CYS A 363 2.34 12.38 -12.18
C CYS A 363 0.94 12.07 -12.73
N GLY A 364 0.74 12.36 -14.01
CA GLY A 364 -0.41 11.93 -14.81
C GLY A 364 -0.11 10.69 -15.61
#